data_AF-A0A954FEH4-F1
#
_entry.id   AF-A0A954FEH4-F1
#
_cell.length_a   1.000
_cell.length_b   1.000
_cell.length_c   1.000
_cell.angle_alpha   90.00
_cell.angle_beta   90.00
_cell.angle_gamma   90.00
#
_symmetry.space_group_name_H-M   'P 1'
#
loop_
_entity.id
_entity.type
_entity.pdbx_description
1 polymer ?
#
loop_
_entity_poly.entity_id
_entity_poly.type
_entity_poly.pdbx_seq_one_letter_code
_entity_poly.pdbx_strand_id
1 'polypeptide(L)'
;MLVAVIFMVDWKGVGESIGLAGNYENMLTRELELKEEAADIFASITDVASAEAAGDRMAKSSTEAVYLEDQISKFKRSKEYSELEEREIKEKLKARDQAAEAKIRTEMQRLQSNPSLGPALAKSVFQAQQAASNARTELMNSKMKN
;
A
#
# COMPACT_ATOMS: atom_id res chain seq x y z
N MET A 1 17.49 -1.26 -6.04
CA MET A 1 17.04 -0.58 -4.80
C MET A 1 15.86 0.36 -5.08
N LEU A 2 14.81 -0.10 -5.78
CA LEU A 2 13.70 0.77 -6.25
C LEU A 2 12.29 0.18 -6.02
N VAL A 3 12.16 -1.13 -5.79
CA VAL A 3 10.86 -1.79 -5.55
C VAL A 3 10.39 -1.65 -4.09
N ALA A 4 11.33 -1.52 -3.15
CA ALA A 4 11.03 -1.38 -1.72
C ALA A 4 10.42 -0.02 -1.34
N VAL A 5 10.57 1.00 -2.20
CA VAL A 5 10.16 2.37 -1.87
C VAL A 5 8.65 2.58 -2.00
N ILE A 6 7.95 1.75 -2.79
CA ILE A 6 6.51 1.92 -3.00
C ILE A 6 5.68 1.47 -1.78
N PHE A 7 6.20 0.53 -0.97
CA PHE A 7 5.46 -0.09 0.14
C PHE A 7 6.00 0.23 1.54
N MET A 8 7.04 1.07 1.66
CA MET A 8 7.58 1.51 2.94
C MET A 8 6.98 2.86 3.33
N VAL A 9 5.72 2.85 3.76
CA VAL A 9 5.10 3.99 4.45
C VAL A 9 5.65 4.03 5.88
N ASP A 10 6.18 5.18 6.31
CA ASP A 10 6.75 5.39 7.65
C ASP A 10 5.63 5.79 8.64
N TRP A 11 5.42 4.98 9.70
CA TRP A 11 4.23 4.99 10.58
C TRP A 11 4.32 5.96 11.78
N LYS A 12 5.18 6.97 11.75
CA LYS A 12 5.38 7.90 12.87
C LYS A 12 4.62 9.23 12.68
N GLY A 13 3.53 9.45 13.41
CA GLY A 13 2.88 10.77 13.49
C GLY A 13 1.60 10.82 14.35
N VAL A 14 1.55 11.79 15.28
CA VAL A 14 0.73 12.02 16.51
C VAL A 14 -0.56 12.87 16.29
N GLY A 15 -1.57 12.80 17.18
CA GLY A 15 -2.52 13.91 17.44
C GLY A 15 -4.02 13.60 17.74
N GLU A 16 -4.45 13.91 18.97
CA GLU A 16 -5.76 13.71 19.66
C GLU A 16 -7.07 14.31 19.07
N SER A 17 -8.19 13.55 19.17
CA SER A 17 -9.45 13.79 19.95
C SER A 17 -10.81 13.52 19.25
N ILE A 18 -11.51 12.48 19.74
CA ILE A 18 -12.97 12.19 19.69
C ILE A 18 -13.58 11.80 18.33
N GLY A 19 -13.76 10.48 18.19
CA GLY A 19 -15.05 9.87 17.86
C GLY A 19 -15.49 9.74 16.40
N LEU A 20 -14.86 8.83 15.64
CA LEU A 20 -15.45 8.12 14.48
C LEU A 20 -14.81 6.73 14.27
N ALA A 21 -14.72 5.93 15.35
CA ALA A 21 -13.95 4.68 15.42
C ALA A 21 -14.22 3.64 14.30
N GLY A 22 -15.42 3.60 13.72
CA GLY A 22 -15.76 2.61 12.68
C GLY A 22 -15.14 2.87 11.30
N ASN A 23 -14.90 4.13 10.93
CA ASN A 23 -14.40 4.44 9.58
C ASN A 23 -12.87 4.29 9.49
N TYR A 24 -12.16 4.68 10.54
CA TYR A 24 -10.70 4.63 10.58
C TYR A 24 -10.15 3.19 10.72
N GLU A 25 -10.77 2.35 11.55
CA GLU A 25 -10.39 0.93 11.66
C GLU A 25 -10.57 0.21 10.32
N ASN A 26 -11.64 0.52 9.57
CA ASN A 26 -11.86 -0.02 8.23
C ASN A 26 -10.81 0.47 7.23
N MET A 27 -10.40 1.74 7.29
CA MET A 27 -9.34 2.26 6.42
C MET A 27 -7.99 1.57 6.70
N LEU A 28 -7.59 1.45 7.97
CA LEU A 28 -6.34 0.78 8.35
C LEU A 28 -6.38 -0.73 8.04
N THR A 29 -7.55 -1.35 8.19
CA THR A 29 -7.75 -2.75 7.80
C THR A 29 -7.62 -2.92 6.29
N ARG A 30 -8.21 -2.01 5.48
CA ARG A 30 -8.08 -2.06 4.02
C ARG A 30 -6.65 -1.80 3.56
N GLU A 31 -5.91 -0.94 4.25
CA GLU A 31 -4.48 -0.70 3.96
C GLU A 31 -3.67 -1.98 4.15
N LEU A 32 -3.93 -2.71 5.24
CA LEU A 32 -3.34 -4.01 5.49
C LEU A 32 -3.76 -5.04 4.42
N GLU A 33 -5.03 -5.07 4.02
CA GLU A 33 -5.48 -5.96 2.95
C GLU A 33 -4.77 -5.68 1.62
N LEU A 34 -4.54 -4.40 1.27
CA LEU A 34 -3.76 -4.04 0.08
C LEU A 34 -2.31 -4.54 0.17
N LYS A 35 -1.73 -4.55 1.36
CA LYS A 35 -0.40 -5.11 1.61
C LYS A 35 -0.39 -6.63 1.48
N GLU A 36 -1.41 -7.31 1.99
CA GLU A 36 -1.60 -8.76 1.81
C GLU A 36 -1.81 -9.10 0.33
N GLU A 37 -2.62 -8.34 -0.40
CA GLU A 37 -2.81 -8.45 -1.85
C GLU A 37 -1.49 -8.26 -2.61
N ALA A 38 -0.67 -7.28 -2.23
CA ALA A 38 0.65 -7.08 -2.82
C ALA A 38 1.57 -8.29 -2.60
N ALA A 39 1.55 -8.87 -1.38
CA ALA A 39 2.29 -10.08 -1.07
C ALA A 39 1.84 -11.26 -1.95
N ASP A 40 0.53 -11.40 -2.18
CA ASP A 40 -0.04 -12.44 -3.05
C ASP A 40 0.30 -12.21 -4.52
N ILE A 41 0.31 -10.96 -4.99
CA ILE A 41 0.75 -10.62 -6.34
C ILE A 41 2.21 -11.05 -6.52
N PHE A 42 3.12 -10.69 -5.60
CA PHE A 42 4.52 -11.12 -5.69
C PHE A 42 4.68 -12.63 -5.65
N ALA A 43 3.94 -13.32 -4.78
CA ALA A 43 3.94 -14.78 -4.71
C ALA A 43 3.45 -15.44 -6.01
N SER A 44 2.51 -14.82 -6.72
CA SER A 44 1.96 -15.35 -7.98
C SER A 44 2.92 -15.27 -9.17
N ILE A 45 4.02 -14.51 -9.06
CA ILE A 45 4.99 -14.35 -10.15
C ILE A 45 6.00 -15.51 -10.12
N THR A 46 5.84 -16.44 -11.06
CA THR A 46 6.70 -17.63 -11.21
C THR A 46 7.55 -17.59 -12.47
N ASP A 47 7.13 -16.82 -13.48
CA ASP A 47 7.72 -16.73 -14.81
C ASP A 47 7.50 -15.35 -15.44
N VAL A 48 7.99 -15.17 -16.67
CA VAL A 48 7.87 -13.90 -17.39
C VAL A 48 6.40 -13.54 -17.68
N ALA A 49 5.58 -14.52 -18.07
CA ALA A 49 4.19 -14.28 -18.43
C ALA A 49 3.35 -13.82 -17.21
N SER A 50 3.54 -14.48 -16.07
CA SER A 50 2.93 -14.08 -14.79
C SER A 50 3.46 -12.74 -14.29
N ALA A 51 4.74 -12.42 -14.50
CA ALA A 51 5.28 -11.10 -14.19
C ALA A 51 4.61 -10.00 -15.02
N GLU A 52 4.42 -10.21 -16.32
CA GLU A 52 3.74 -9.25 -17.20
C GLU A 52 2.25 -9.10 -16.84
N ALA A 53 1.56 -10.22 -16.55
CA ALA A 53 0.17 -10.21 -16.13
C ALA A 53 -0.05 -9.55 -14.75
N ALA A 54 0.96 -9.59 -13.88
CA ALA A 54 0.89 -8.93 -12.58
C ALA A 54 0.86 -7.39 -12.67
N GLY A 55 1.30 -6.80 -13.79
CA GLY A 55 1.38 -5.35 -13.97
C GLY A 55 0.06 -4.62 -13.73
N ASP A 56 -1.03 -5.09 -14.35
CA ASP A 56 -2.35 -4.48 -14.20
C ASP A 56 -2.87 -4.57 -12.75
N ARG A 57 -2.60 -5.70 -12.08
CA ARG A 57 -2.97 -5.88 -10.66
C ARG A 57 -2.18 -4.96 -9.75
N MET A 58 -0.87 -4.83 -9.98
CA MET A 58 -0.02 -3.90 -9.24
C MET A 58 -0.45 -2.45 -9.46
N ALA A 59 -0.81 -2.09 -10.70
CA ALA A 59 -1.32 -0.77 -11.04
C ALA A 59 -2.62 -0.44 -10.30
N LYS A 60 -3.61 -1.35 -10.34
CA LYS A 60 -4.87 -1.18 -9.62
C LYS A 60 -4.66 -1.04 -8.11
N SER A 61 -3.89 -1.94 -7.51
CA SER A 61 -3.58 -1.90 -6.08
C SER A 61 -2.86 -0.61 -5.68
N SER A 62 -1.93 -0.11 -6.51
CA SER A 62 -1.21 1.13 -6.25
C SER A 62 -2.09 2.37 -6.35
N THR A 63 -3.03 2.40 -7.29
CA THR A 63 -4.03 3.47 -7.38
C THR A 63 -4.94 3.48 -6.14
N GLU A 64 -5.41 2.31 -5.71
CA GLU A 64 -6.25 2.20 -4.52
C GLU A 64 -5.52 2.64 -3.25
N ALA A 65 -4.25 2.23 -3.09
CA ALA A 65 -3.41 2.66 -1.97
C ALA A 65 -3.28 4.19 -1.90
N VAL A 66 -3.08 4.87 -3.03
CA VAL A 66 -2.98 6.34 -3.07
C VAL A 66 -4.28 7.02 -2.61
N TYR A 67 -5.45 6.55 -3.05
CA TYR A 67 -6.71 7.13 -2.59
C TYR A 67 -7.00 6.83 -1.13
N LEU A 68 -6.59 5.66 -0.64
CA LEU A 68 -6.73 5.28 0.76
C LEU A 68 -5.82 6.12 1.66
N GLU A 69 -4.56 6.34 1.25
CA GLU A 69 -3.62 7.25 1.93
C GLU A 69 -4.18 8.67 2.03
N ASP A 70 -4.82 9.18 0.97
CA ASP A 70 -5.46 10.51 1.00
C ASP A 70 -6.66 10.55 1.95
N GLN A 71 -7.49 9.50 1.97
CA GLN A 71 -8.61 9.37 2.92
C GLN A 71 -8.12 9.33 4.36
N ILE A 72 -7.11 8.50 4.65
CA ILE A 72 -6.46 8.42 5.96
C ILE A 72 -5.87 9.79 6.33
N SER A 73 -5.19 10.48 5.42
CA SER A 73 -4.61 11.80 5.68
C SER A 73 -5.68 12.85 6.01
N LYS A 74 -6.80 12.86 5.28
CA LYS A 74 -7.95 13.75 5.55
C LYS A 74 -8.57 13.45 6.91
N PHE A 75 -8.79 12.17 7.22
CA PHE A 75 -9.31 11.74 8.51
C PHE A 75 -8.36 12.13 9.66
N LYS A 76 -7.05 11.96 9.48
CA LYS A 76 -6.06 12.39 10.48
C LYS A 76 -6.10 13.90 10.76
N ARG A 77 -6.42 14.71 9.74
CA ARG A 77 -6.56 16.17 9.88
C ARG A 77 -7.85 16.60 10.57
N SER A 78 -8.93 15.81 10.49
CA SER A 78 -10.17 16.13 11.20
C SER A 78 -10.03 15.93 12.72
N LYS A 79 -8.98 15.22 13.16
CA LYS A 79 -8.68 14.89 14.56
C LYS A 79 -9.74 14.03 15.26
N GLU A 80 -10.70 13.47 14.53
CA GLU A 80 -11.87 12.73 15.07
C GLU A 80 -11.54 11.32 15.64
N TYR A 81 -10.35 11.10 16.20
CA TYR A 81 -9.93 9.80 16.77
C TYR A 81 -8.99 9.95 17.97
N SER A 82 -9.02 8.99 18.88
CA SER A 82 -8.10 8.91 20.03
C SER A 82 -6.80 8.19 19.67
N GLU A 83 -5.68 8.62 20.24
CA GLU A 83 -4.40 7.92 20.14
C GLU A 83 -4.46 6.52 20.76
N LEU A 84 -5.28 6.34 21.80
CA LEU A 84 -5.49 5.05 22.42
C LEU A 84 -6.20 4.10 21.44
N GLU A 85 -7.24 4.59 20.76
CA GLU A 85 -7.98 3.81 19.75
C GLU A 85 -7.08 3.46 18.57
N GLU A 86 -6.27 4.41 18.08
CA GLU A 86 -5.31 4.14 17.02
C GLU A 86 -4.29 3.07 17.46
N ARG A 87 -3.79 3.15 18.69
CA ARG A 87 -2.86 2.15 19.23
C ARG A 87 -3.52 0.78 19.35
N GLU A 88 -4.77 0.71 19.81
CA GLU A 88 -5.52 -0.54 19.91
C GLU A 88 -5.76 -1.18 18.55
N ILE A 89 -6.17 -0.39 17.55
CA ILE A 89 -6.33 -0.86 16.17
C ILE A 89 -4.99 -1.34 15.61
N LYS A 90 -3.92 -0.58 15.79
CA LYS A 90 -2.58 -0.98 15.34
C LYS A 90 -2.11 -2.26 16.00
N GLU A 91 -2.28 -2.43 17.31
CA GLU A 91 -1.89 -3.68 17.99
C GLU A 91 -2.74 -4.88 17.53
N LYS A 92 -4.05 -4.69 17.24
CA LYS A 92 -4.88 -5.75 16.62
C LYS A 92 -4.34 -6.18 15.26
N LEU A 93 -3.89 -5.23 14.43
CA LEU A 93 -3.45 -5.49 13.06
C LEU A 93 -1.97 -5.90 12.95
N LYS A 94 -1.15 -5.59 13.95
CA LYS A 94 0.31 -5.73 13.97
C LYS A 94 0.81 -7.12 13.55
N ALA A 95 0.19 -8.19 14.04
CA ALA A 95 0.64 -9.55 13.73
C ALA A 95 0.46 -9.87 12.23
N ARG A 96 -0.68 -9.46 11.65
CA ARG A 96 -0.94 -9.61 10.22
C ARG A 96 -0.03 -8.72 9.39
N ASP A 97 0.18 -7.48 9.82
CA ASP A 97 1.07 -6.54 9.15
C ASP A 97 2.51 -7.08 9.08
N GLN A 98 3.04 -7.57 10.20
CA GLN A 98 4.37 -8.21 10.24
C GLN A 98 4.44 -9.46 9.36
N ALA A 99 3.38 -10.27 9.31
CA ALA A 99 3.33 -11.44 8.44
C ALA A 99 3.31 -11.06 6.96
N ALA A 100 2.55 -10.04 6.57
CA ALA A 100 2.51 -9.52 5.22
C ALA A 100 3.86 -8.92 4.81
N GLU A 101 4.52 -8.15 5.69
CA GLU A 101 5.88 -7.63 5.44
C GLU A 101 6.91 -8.72 5.24
N ALA A 102 6.89 -9.74 6.11
CA ALA A 102 7.79 -10.88 6.01
C ALA A 102 7.59 -11.61 4.67
N LYS A 103 6.33 -11.83 4.27
CA LYS A 103 5.98 -12.46 3.00
C LYS A 103 6.48 -11.62 1.82
N ILE A 104 6.18 -10.31 1.78
CA ILE A 104 6.68 -9.42 0.72
C ILE A 104 8.20 -9.49 0.62
N ARG A 105 8.90 -9.41 1.76
CA ARG A 105 10.37 -9.45 1.77
C ARG A 105 10.90 -10.76 1.20
N THR A 106 10.34 -11.90 1.61
CA THR A 106 10.73 -13.22 1.11
C THR A 106 10.47 -13.34 -0.39
N GLU A 107 9.29 -12.93 -0.86
CA GLU A 107 8.95 -13.00 -2.28
C GLU A 107 9.80 -12.05 -3.14
N MET A 108 10.09 -10.85 -2.65
CA MET A 108 10.99 -9.93 -3.33
C MET A 108 12.41 -10.50 -3.46
N GLN A 109 12.93 -11.16 -2.43
CA GLN A 109 14.22 -11.85 -2.50
C GLN A 109 14.20 -12.98 -3.53
N ARG A 110 13.12 -13.79 -3.54
CA ARG A 110 12.93 -14.85 -4.55
C ARG A 110 12.92 -14.27 -5.96
N LEU A 111 12.15 -13.20 -6.20
CA LEU A 111 12.06 -12.57 -7.52
C LEU A 111 13.40 -11.96 -7.96
N GLN A 112 14.16 -11.34 -7.06
CA GLN A 112 15.50 -10.81 -7.35
C GLN A 112 16.52 -11.90 -7.65
N SER A 113 16.37 -13.08 -7.05
CA SER A 113 17.23 -14.23 -7.32
C SER A 113 17.01 -14.87 -8.70
N ASN A 114 15.99 -14.42 -9.45
CA ASN A 114 15.72 -14.86 -10.82
C ASN A 114 15.92 -13.73 -11.85
N PRO A 115 17.12 -13.61 -12.44
CA PRO A 115 17.44 -12.53 -13.39
C PRO A 115 16.57 -12.51 -14.64
N SER A 116 16.01 -13.65 -15.07
CA SER A 116 15.18 -13.72 -16.26
C SER A 116 13.87 -12.94 -16.13
N LEU A 117 13.43 -12.67 -14.89
CA LEU A 117 12.23 -11.90 -14.60
C LEU A 117 12.48 -10.38 -14.62
N GLY A 118 13.75 -9.94 -14.58
CA GLY A 118 14.12 -8.54 -14.38
C GLY A 118 13.39 -7.55 -15.30
N PRO A 119 13.43 -7.71 -16.64
CA PRO A 119 12.75 -6.80 -17.55
C PRO A 119 11.23 -6.77 -17.39
N ALA A 120 10.60 -7.94 -17.21
CA ALA A 120 9.14 -8.04 -17.05
C ALA A 120 8.67 -7.44 -15.71
N LEU A 121 9.40 -7.73 -14.62
CA LEU A 121 9.16 -7.11 -13.31
C LEU A 121 9.33 -5.59 -13.37
N ALA A 122 10.38 -5.10 -14.04
CA ALA A 122 10.62 -3.66 -14.18
C ALA A 122 9.46 -2.96 -14.90
N LYS A 123 8.92 -3.58 -15.97
CA LYS A 123 7.74 -3.08 -16.68
C LYS A 123 6.50 -3.02 -15.77
N SER A 124 6.22 -4.10 -15.04
CA SER A 124 5.08 -4.17 -14.12
C SER A 124 5.18 -3.17 -12.98
N VAL A 125 6.37 -3.00 -12.41
CA VAL A 125 6.64 -1.98 -11.39
C VAL A 125 6.49 -0.57 -11.95
N PHE A 126 6.97 -0.32 -13.18
CA PHE A 126 6.81 0.98 -13.83
C PHE A 126 5.33 1.33 -14.06
N GLN A 127 4.52 0.37 -14.51
CA GLN A 127 3.06 0.56 -14.65
C GLN A 127 2.42 0.93 -13.31
N ALA A 128 2.81 0.25 -12.23
CA ALA A 128 2.33 0.53 -10.88
C ALA A 128 2.69 1.96 -10.41
N GLN A 129 3.94 2.37 -10.64
CA GLN A 129 4.41 3.73 -10.33
C GLN A 129 3.66 4.80 -11.13
N GLN A 130 3.42 4.56 -12.41
CA GLN A 130 2.68 5.47 -13.27
C GLN A 130 1.23 5.62 -12.81
N ALA A 131 0.56 4.51 -12.46
CA ALA A 131 -0.80 4.51 -11.94
C ALA A 131 -0.91 5.28 -10.61
N ALA A 132 0.03 5.06 -9.69
CA ALA A 132 0.11 5.82 -8.44
C ALA A 132 0.35 7.32 -8.69
N SER A 133 1.24 7.67 -9.62
CA SER A 133 1.52 9.06 -9.98
C SER A 133 0.27 9.75 -10.53
N ASN A 134 -0.44 9.10 -11.46
CA ASN A 134 -1.67 9.65 -12.04
C ASN A 134 -2.73 9.90 -10.98
N ALA A 135 -2.94 8.94 -10.06
CA ALA A 135 -3.88 9.09 -8.94
C ALA A 135 -3.49 10.28 -8.02
N ARG A 136 -2.20 10.45 -7.72
CA ARG A 136 -1.71 11.61 -6.93
C ARG A 136 -1.94 12.93 -7.64
N THR A 137 -1.68 13.00 -8.95
CA THR A 137 -1.94 14.19 -9.76
C THR A 137 -3.42 14.52 -9.82
N GLU A 138 -4.29 13.52 -9.98
CA GLU A 138 -5.74 13.70 -9.93
C GLU A 138 -6.19 14.26 -8.59
N LEU A 139 -5.72 13.70 -7.48
CA LEU A 139 -6.00 14.19 -6.14
C LEU A 139 -5.52 15.63 -5.94
N MET A 140 -4.33 15.98 -6.41
CA MET A 140 -3.82 17.35 -6.35
C MET A 140 -4.72 18.32 -7.13
N ASN A 141 -5.07 17.97 -8.37
CA ASN A 141 -5.94 18.79 -9.21
C ASN A 141 -7.34 18.96 -8.60
N SER A 142 -7.88 17.92 -7.96
CA SER A 142 -9.17 17.99 -7.26
C SER A 142 -9.14 18.96 -6.08
N LYS A 143 -8.00 19.06 -5.37
CA LYS A 143 -7.81 19.97 -4.24
C LYS A 143 -7.67 21.43 -4.65
N MET A 144 -7.23 21.71 -5.87
CA MET A 144 -7.08 23.08 -6.39
C MET A 144 -8.37 23.67 -6.97
N LYS A 145 -9.38 22.83 -7.23
CA LYS A 145 -10.68 23.25 -7.78
C LYS A 145 -11.74 23.51 -6.71
N ASN A 146 -11.47 23.14 -5.46
CA ASN A 146 -12.29 23.41 -4.28
C ASN A 146 -11.62 24.47 -3.41
#